data_AF-A0A7S6WQF7-F1
#
_entry.id   AF-A0A7S6WQF7-F1
#
_cell.length_a   1.000
_cell.length_b   1.000
_cell.length_c   1.000
_cell.angle_alpha   90.00
_cell.angle_beta   90.00
_cell.angle_gamma   90.00
#
_symmetry.space_group_name_H-M   'P 1'
#
loop_
_entity.id
_entity.type
_entity.pdbx_description
1 polymer ?
#
loop_
_entity_poly.entity_id
_entity_poly.type
_entity_poly.pdbx_seq_one_letter_code
_entity_poly.pdbx_strand_id
1 'polypeptide(L)'
;MKRQIVFILLFSLTAVQSIFPYFVEYKEQYYKLYHIHYEQNPDNIIENIYWLEQAINADFCNPLYALGKIETKKQWEKYRYLFMMHLNLKMVEQHLRLGSKFDKQAAYFYNFPWKEQNIDSLGKAEEFYKTALVYWYEAKLWAEKANIRQFQFLFLEDLQDWEDERERIADGSLNYERIINRELRRLSKVREEFMNMDEKTY
;
A
#
# COMPACT_ATOMS: atom_id res chain seq x y z
N MET A 1 55.22 -25.43 2.36
CA MET A 1 55.20 -24.33 1.36
C MET A 1 54.25 -24.58 0.18
N LYS A 2 54.26 -25.74 -0.52
CA LYS A 2 53.35 -25.97 -1.68
C LYS A 2 51.84 -25.93 -1.36
N ARG A 3 51.42 -26.39 -0.18
CA ARG A 3 50.00 -26.39 0.26
C ARG A 3 49.42 -24.99 0.53
N GLN A 4 50.24 -24.04 0.97
CA GLN A 4 49.82 -22.65 1.25
C GLN A 4 49.63 -21.85 -0.05
N ILE A 5 50.42 -22.14 -1.09
CA ILE A 5 50.30 -21.50 -2.40
C ILE A 5 48.97 -21.90 -3.08
N VAL A 6 48.53 -23.15 -2.91
CA VAL A 6 47.25 -23.63 -3.45
C VAL A 6 46.05 -22.92 -2.79
N PHE A 7 46.11 -22.66 -1.48
CA PHE A 7 45.05 -21.92 -0.78
C PHE A 7 44.95 -20.45 -1.19
N ILE A 8 46.10 -19.80 -1.46
CA ILE A 8 46.13 -18.41 -1.95
C ILE A 8 45.57 -18.33 -3.39
N LEU A 9 45.88 -19.31 -4.24
CA LEU A 9 45.33 -19.41 -5.59
C LEU A 9 43.81 -19.67 -5.61
N LEU A 10 43.30 -20.49 -4.69
CA LEU A 10 41.86 -20.73 -4.54
C LEU A 10 41.09 -19.49 -4.06
N PHE A 11 41.71 -18.63 -3.24
CA PHE A 11 41.09 -17.39 -2.79
C PHE A 11 41.10 -16.30 -3.88
N SER A 12 42.07 -16.30 -4.79
CA SER A 12 42.11 -15.37 -5.94
C SER A 12 41.13 -15.73 -7.07
N LEU A 13 40.50 -16.91 -7.02
CA LEU A 13 39.50 -17.37 -7.99
C LEU A 13 38.05 -17.01 -7.62
N THR A 14 37.82 -16.37 -6.46
CA THR A 14 36.54 -15.71 -6.22
C THR A 14 36.49 -14.46 -7.08
N ALA A 15 36.05 -14.65 -8.32
CA ALA A 15 35.78 -13.58 -9.27
C ALA A 15 35.06 -12.43 -8.54
N VAL A 16 35.66 -11.25 -8.59
CA VAL A 16 34.98 -10.00 -8.26
C VAL A 16 33.86 -9.88 -9.29
N GLN A 17 32.68 -10.37 -8.93
CA GLN A 17 31.49 -10.12 -9.72
C GLN A 17 31.25 -8.61 -9.66
N SER A 18 31.22 -7.96 -10.82
CA SER A 18 30.76 -6.58 -10.91
C SER A 18 29.29 -6.57 -10.53
N ILE A 19 29.01 -6.35 -9.25
CA ILE A 19 27.67 -6.02 -8.77
C ILE A 19 27.46 -4.58 -9.22
N PHE A 20 26.86 -4.39 -10.39
CA PHE A 20 26.37 -3.07 -10.78
C PHE A 20 25.24 -2.72 -9.82
N PRO A 21 25.34 -1.63 -9.05
CA PRO A 21 24.21 -1.16 -8.27
C PRO A 21 23.10 -0.82 -9.26
N TYR A 22 22.01 -1.58 -9.21
CA TYR A 22 20.84 -1.30 -10.02
C TYR A 22 20.09 -0.15 -9.35
N PHE A 23 20.08 1.02 -9.99
CA PHE A 23 19.29 2.15 -9.50
C PHE A 23 17.81 1.86 -9.68
N VAL A 24 17.04 2.14 -8.62
CA VAL A 24 15.59 2.04 -8.62
C VAL A 24 15.06 3.38 -9.11
N GLU A 25 14.49 3.40 -10.31
CA GLU A 25 14.09 4.63 -11.02
C GLU A 25 12.62 4.59 -11.44
N TYR A 26 12.09 3.40 -11.72
CA TYR A 26 10.76 3.24 -12.30
C TYR A 26 9.71 2.73 -11.32
N LYS A 27 8.44 3.07 -11.59
CA LYS A 27 7.28 2.65 -10.78
C LYS A 27 7.28 1.15 -10.50
N GLU A 28 7.51 0.34 -11.53
CA GLU A 28 7.53 -1.13 -11.44
C GLU A 28 8.63 -1.65 -10.52
N GLN A 29 9.79 -0.99 -10.49
CA GLN A 29 10.91 -1.41 -9.67
C GLN A 29 10.64 -1.07 -8.20
N TYR A 30 10.14 0.14 -7.91
CA TYR A 30 9.71 0.52 -6.57
C TYR A 30 8.58 -0.37 -6.06
N TYR A 31 7.60 -0.68 -6.91
CA TYR A 31 6.51 -1.58 -6.56
C TYR A 31 7.00 -3.00 -6.21
N LYS A 32 8.08 -3.49 -6.83
CA LYS A 32 8.67 -4.79 -6.45
C LYS A 32 9.32 -4.80 -5.06
N LEU A 33 9.63 -3.62 -4.50
CA LEU A 33 10.15 -3.50 -3.14
C LEU A 33 9.03 -3.50 -2.09
N TYR A 34 7.80 -3.17 -2.49
CA TYR A 34 6.62 -3.40 -1.66
C TYR A 34 6.42 -4.89 -1.43
N HIS A 35 6.22 -5.29 -0.18
CA HIS A 35 5.96 -6.69 0.16
C HIS A 35 5.10 -6.84 1.41
N ILE A 36 4.25 -7.87 1.41
CA ILE A 36 3.43 -8.19 2.57
C ILE A 36 4.27 -9.05 3.52
N HIS A 37 4.81 -8.43 4.57
CA HIS A 37 5.48 -9.14 5.66
C HIS A 37 4.51 -10.07 6.40
N TYR A 38 5.00 -11.19 6.91
CA TYR A 38 4.18 -12.06 7.78
C TYR A 38 3.69 -11.30 9.02
N GLU A 39 4.58 -10.54 9.65
CA GLU A 39 4.25 -9.66 10.77
C GLU A 39 4.02 -8.23 10.28
N GLN A 40 2.79 -7.74 10.43
CA GLN A 40 2.37 -6.41 10.00
C GLN A 40 2.63 -5.37 11.11
N ASN A 41 3.89 -5.17 11.46
CA ASN A 41 4.31 -4.16 12.43
C ASN A 41 4.28 -2.74 11.83
N PRO A 42 4.10 -1.69 12.64
CA PRO A 42 4.06 -0.31 12.14
C PRO A 42 5.25 0.06 11.24
N ASP A 43 6.47 -0.33 11.62
CA ASP A 43 7.68 -0.04 10.85
C ASP A 43 7.63 -0.66 9.44
N ASN A 44 7.21 -1.93 9.34
CA ASN A 44 7.02 -2.62 8.06
C ASN A 44 5.93 -1.96 7.20
N ILE A 45 4.86 -1.45 7.83
CA ILE A 45 3.80 -0.75 7.10
C ILE A 45 4.29 0.62 6.59
N ILE A 46 5.06 1.35 7.40
CA ILE A 46 5.67 2.62 7.02
C ILE A 46 6.68 2.43 5.88
N GLU A 47 7.50 1.38 5.95
CA GLU A 47 8.40 1.01 4.85
C GLU A 47 7.62 0.74 3.55
N ASN A 48 6.54 -0.03 3.63
CA ASN A 48 5.69 -0.27 2.46
C ASN A 48 5.06 1.02 1.92
N ILE A 49 4.59 1.92 2.78
CA ILE A 49 4.08 3.24 2.38
C ILE A 49 5.18 4.01 1.64
N TYR A 50 6.39 4.04 2.18
CA TYR A 50 7.52 4.71 1.55
C TYR A 50 7.78 4.16 0.13
N TRP A 51 7.87 2.85 -0.05
CA TRP A 51 8.11 2.26 -1.37
C TRP A 51 6.97 2.52 -2.35
N LEU A 52 5.72 2.45 -1.89
CA LEU A 52 4.55 2.76 -2.71
C LEU A 52 4.49 4.24 -3.11
N GLU A 53 4.85 5.17 -2.21
CA GLU A 53 4.96 6.60 -2.53
C GLU A 53 6.05 6.86 -3.57
N GLN A 54 7.22 6.23 -3.45
CA GLN A 54 8.24 6.32 -4.48
C GLN A 54 7.71 5.79 -5.83
N ALA A 55 6.98 4.66 -5.83
CA ALA A 55 6.36 4.12 -7.04
C ALA A 55 5.30 5.07 -7.64
N ILE A 56 4.48 5.74 -6.82
CA ILE A 56 3.48 6.71 -7.29
C ILE A 56 4.15 7.92 -7.96
N ASN A 57 5.33 8.33 -7.49
CA ASN A 57 6.02 9.52 -7.98
C ASN A 57 7.03 9.25 -9.11
N ALA A 58 7.51 8.02 -9.26
CA ALA A 58 8.47 7.62 -10.29
C ALA A 58 7.90 7.62 -11.73
N ASP A 59 8.75 7.56 -12.75
CA ASP A 59 8.30 7.36 -14.13
C ASP A 59 7.99 5.87 -14.41
N PHE A 60 7.12 5.61 -15.39
CA PHE A 60 6.90 4.24 -15.86
C PHE A 60 8.14 3.73 -16.61
N CYS A 61 8.48 2.44 -16.44
CA CYS A 61 9.51 1.82 -17.24
C CYS A 61 9.12 1.71 -18.72
N ASN A 62 10.06 1.29 -19.57
CA ASN A 62 9.73 0.91 -20.96
C ASN A 62 8.72 -0.26 -20.95
N PRO A 63 7.70 -0.29 -21.85
CA PRO A 63 6.72 -1.37 -21.92
C PRO A 63 7.30 -2.79 -21.98
N LEU A 64 8.54 -2.95 -22.48
CA LEU A 64 9.28 -4.22 -22.47
C LEU A 64 9.49 -4.79 -21.06
N TYR A 65 9.55 -3.92 -20.05
CA TYR A 65 9.81 -4.25 -18.65
C TYR A 65 8.57 -4.12 -17.76
N ALA A 66 7.38 -3.95 -18.36
CA ALA A 66 6.11 -3.94 -17.64
C ALA A 66 5.89 -5.25 -16.87
N LEU A 67 5.01 -5.22 -15.86
CA LEU A 67 4.72 -6.41 -15.04
C LEU A 67 3.85 -7.46 -15.75
N GLY A 68 3.38 -7.17 -16.95
CA GLY A 68 2.67 -8.11 -17.83
C GLY A 68 3.03 -7.83 -19.28
N LYS A 69 2.65 -8.73 -20.18
CA LYS A 69 2.95 -8.62 -21.61
C LYS A 69 2.18 -7.45 -22.25
N ILE A 70 2.93 -6.55 -22.89
CA ILE A 70 2.40 -5.38 -23.60
C ILE A 70 2.85 -5.43 -25.07
N GLU A 71 1.90 -5.56 -25.99
CA GLU A 71 2.14 -5.64 -27.44
C GLU A 71 1.68 -4.38 -28.18
N THR A 72 0.73 -3.64 -27.60
CA THR A 72 0.13 -2.46 -28.26
C THR A 72 0.18 -1.22 -27.39
N LYS A 73 0.18 -0.04 -28.03
CA LYS A 73 0.07 1.25 -27.34
C LYS A 73 -1.17 1.36 -26.46
N LYS A 74 -2.26 0.68 -26.85
CA LYS A 74 -3.53 0.67 -26.12
C LYS A 74 -3.47 -0.19 -24.87
N GLN A 75 -2.83 -1.35 -24.94
CA GLN A 75 -2.50 -2.17 -23.76
C GLN A 75 -1.60 -1.38 -22.81
N TRP A 76 -0.59 -0.67 -23.34
CA TRP A 76 0.27 0.18 -22.52
C TRP A 76 -0.49 1.29 -21.80
N GLU A 77 -1.41 1.95 -22.49
CA GLU A 77 -2.26 2.97 -21.86
C GLU A 77 -3.10 2.39 -20.72
N LYS A 78 -3.80 1.28 -20.98
CA LYS A 78 -4.64 0.62 -19.97
C LYS A 78 -3.81 0.13 -18.78
N TYR A 79 -2.65 -0.47 -19.05
CA TYR A 79 -1.71 -0.93 -18.04
C TYR A 79 -1.36 0.17 -17.06
N ARG A 80 -1.02 1.37 -17.53
CA ARG A 80 -0.68 2.49 -16.65
C ARG A 80 -1.85 2.91 -15.76
N TYR A 81 -3.08 2.85 -16.26
CA TYR A 81 -4.27 3.13 -15.45
C TYR A 81 -4.52 2.06 -14.39
N LEU A 82 -4.44 0.78 -14.76
CA LEU A 82 -4.58 -0.33 -13.81
C LEU A 82 -3.47 -0.31 -12.75
N PHE A 83 -2.23 -0.03 -13.15
CA PHE A 83 -1.09 0.06 -12.24
C PHE A 83 -1.28 1.17 -11.22
N MET A 84 -1.67 2.37 -11.67
CA MET A 84 -1.92 3.49 -10.75
C MET A 84 -3.11 3.21 -9.83
N MET A 85 -4.19 2.61 -10.35
CA MET A 85 -5.31 2.18 -9.50
C MET A 85 -4.81 1.21 -8.42
N HIS A 86 -4.05 0.19 -8.80
CA HIS A 86 -3.54 -0.83 -7.89
C HIS A 86 -2.62 -0.24 -6.81
N LEU A 87 -1.66 0.60 -7.18
CA LEU A 87 -0.80 1.30 -6.21
C LEU A 87 -1.62 2.08 -5.18
N ASN A 88 -2.64 2.81 -5.63
CA ASN A 88 -3.51 3.55 -4.74
C ASN A 88 -4.31 2.62 -3.83
N LEU A 89 -4.81 1.48 -4.31
CA LEU A 89 -5.44 0.47 -3.45
C LEU A 89 -4.47 -0.06 -2.38
N LYS A 90 -3.20 -0.31 -2.73
CA LYS A 90 -2.19 -0.70 -1.74
C LYS A 90 -1.91 0.39 -0.72
N MET A 91 -1.93 1.66 -1.11
CA MET A 91 -1.88 2.78 -0.17
C MET A 91 -3.08 2.81 0.78
N VAL A 92 -4.30 2.57 0.28
CA VAL A 92 -5.50 2.43 1.13
C VAL A 92 -5.29 1.32 2.16
N GLU A 93 -4.85 0.14 1.73
CA GLU A 93 -4.60 -1.00 2.61
C GLU A 93 -3.56 -0.67 3.70
N GLN A 94 -2.44 -0.04 3.34
CA GLN A 94 -1.40 0.28 4.32
C GLN A 94 -1.89 1.31 5.36
N HIS A 95 -2.60 2.35 4.92
CA HIS A 95 -3.12 3.37 5.83
C HIS A 95 -4.22 2.81 6.74
N LEU A 96 -5.06 1.91 6.24
CA LEU A 96 -6.02 1.19 7.08
C LEU A 96 -5.31 0.33 8.14
N ARG A 97 -4.23 -0.37 7.76
CA ARG A 97 -3.43 -1.15 8.71
C ARG A 97 -2.80 -0.26 9.77
N LEU A 98 -2.22 0.89 9.42
CA LEU A 98 -1.71 1.84 10.40
C LEU A 98 -2.81 2.38 11.32
N GLY A 99 -3.93 2.83 10.74
CA GLY A 99 -5.07 3.32 11.52
C GLY A 99 -5.51 2.31 12.58
N SER A 100 -5.61 1.03 12.21
CA SER A 100 -5.99 -0.04 13.13
C SER A 100 -5.05 -0.22 14.33
N LYS A 101 -3.76 0.16 14.22
CA LYS A 101 -2.80 0.07 15.33
C LYS A 101 -3.07 1.08 16.44
N PHE A 102 -3.66 2.22 16.08
CA PHE A 102 -3.97 3.30 17.02
C PHE A 102 -5.46 3.33 17.41
N ASP A 103 -6.29 2.57 16.69
CA ASP A 103 -7.74 2.62 16.85
C ASP A 103 -8.24 1.80 18.04
N LYS A 104 -8.67 2.50 19.09
CA LYS A 104 -9.35 1.88 20.24
C LYS A 104 -10.79 1.53 19.85
N GLN A 105 -11.11 0.25 19.87
CA GLN A 105 -12.41 -0.23 19.38
C GLN A 105 -13.59 0.15 20.28
N ALA A 106 -13.35 0.34 21.58
CA ALA A 106 -14.34 0.72 22.59
C ALA A 106 -13.69 1.52 23.73
N ALA A 107 -14.48 2.35 24.42
CA ALA A 107 -14.06 3.06 25.62
C ALA A 107 -14.56 2.33 26.86
N TYR A 108 -13.65 1.73 27.63
CA TYR A 108 -13.97 1.05 28.89
C TYR A 108 -13.64 1.93 30.09
N PHE A 109 -14.42 1.83 31.17
CA PHE A 109 -14.23 2.63 32.40
C PHE A 109 -12.81 2.50 32.99
N TYR A 110 -12.22 1.30 32.96
CA TYR A 110 -10.88 1.04 33.46
C TYR A 110 -9.76 1.71 32.63
N ASN A 111 -10.08 2.23 31.45
CA ASN A 111 -9.13 3.00 30.63
C ASN A 111 -9.04 4.48 31.06
N PHE A 112 -9.84 4.93 32.03
CA PHE A 112 -9.83 6.31 32.52
C PHE A 112 -8.43 6.85 32.88
N PRO A 113 -7.53 6.09 33.56
CA PRO A 113 -6.18 6.56 33.84
C PRO A 113 -5.33 6.90 32.60
N TRP A 114 -5.71 6.37 31.43
CA TRP A 114 -5.07 6.61 30.14
C TRP A 114 -5.98 7.33 29.14
N LYS A 115 -6.99 8.05 29.63
CA LYS A 115 -7.99 8.74 28.79
C LYS A 115 -7.34 9.60 27.70
N GLU A 116 -6.43 10.50 28.09
CA GLU A 116 -5.79 11.42 27.15
C GLU A 116 -4.96 10.68 26.09
N GLN A 117 -4.20 9.66 26.49
CA GLN A 117 -3.44 8.82 25.56
C GLN A 117 -4.33 8.03 24.60
N ASN A 118 -5.51 7.59 25.06
CA ASN A 118 -6.49 6.95 24.18
C ASN A 118 -7.09 7.94 23.18
N ILE A 119 -7.39 9.17 23.61
CA ILE A 119 -7.88 10.24 22.72
C ILE A 119 -6.82 10.58 21.67
N ASP A 120 -5.56 10.73 22.06
CA ASP A 120 -4.44 10.99 21.14
C ASP A 120 -4.25 9.84 20.13
N SER A 121 -4.33 8.59 20.59
CA SER A 121 -4.28 7.41 19.74
C SER A 121 -5.42 7.40 18.72
N LEU A 122 -6.64 7.70 19.14
CA LEU A 122 -7.80 7.80 18.24
C LEU A 122 -7.63 8.93 17.21
N GLY A 123 -7.01 10.05 17.60
CA GLY A 123 -6.64 11.13 16.68
C GLY A 123 -5.71 10.66 15.56
N LYS A 124 -4.66 9.89 15.88
CA LYS A 124 -3.76 9.28 14.88
C LYS A 124 -4.50 8.32 13.95
N ALA A 125 -5.37 7.47 14.51
CA ALA A 125 -6.18 6.55 13.71
C ALA A 125 -7.08 7.30 12.72
N GLU A 126 -7.70 8.40 13.15
CA GLU A 126 -8.53 9.27 12.32
C GLU A 126 -7.73 9.85 11.13
N GLU A 127 -6.52 10.34 11.38
CA GLU A 127 -5.62 10.85 10.32
C GLU A 127 -5.32 9.77 9.28
N PHE A 128 -4.91 8.56 9.70
CA PHE A 128 -4.63 7.47 8.77
C PHE A 128 -5.85 7.04 7.96
N TYR A 129 -7.03 6.96 8.58
CA TYR A 129 -8.28 6.65 7.86
C TYR A 129 -8.65 7.74 6.86
N LYS A 130 -8.47 9.02 7.19
CA LYS A 130 -8.68 10.12 6.25
C LYS A 130 -7.70 10.06 5.08
N THR A 131 -6.43 9.76 5.33
CA THR A 131 -5.43 9.56 4.26
C THR A 131 -5.80 8.37 3.38
N ALA A 132 -6.29 7.27 3.95
CA ALA A 132 -6.80 6.13 3.19
C ALA A 132 -7.96 6.54 2.25
N LEU A 133 -8.85 7.44 2.67
CA LEU A 133 -9.92 7.95 1.78
C LEU A 133 -9.37 8.72 0.58
N VAL A 134 -8.31 9.50 0.75
CA VAL A 134 -7.66 10.24 -0.35
C VAL A 134 -7.17 9.26 -1.41
N TYR A 135 -6.42 8.24 -1.01
CA TYR A 135 -5.94 7.21 -1.93
C TYR A 135 -7.06 6.37 -2.55
N TRP A 136 -8.17 6.16 -1.83
CA TRP A 136 -9.33 5.50 -2.41
C TRP A 136 -9.96 6.30 -3.55
N TYR A 137 -10.09 7.63 -3.41
CA TYR A 137 -10.60 8.47 -4.48
C TYR A 137 -9.68 8.48 -5.70
N GLU A 138 -8.36 8.49 -5.50
CA GLU A 138 -7.39 8.32 -6.58
C GLU A 138 -7.55 6.94 -7.25
N ALA A 139 -7.67 5.86 -6.49
CA ALA A 139 -7.90 4.52 -7.03
C ALA A 139 -9.17 4.48 -7.90
N LYS A 140 -10.28 5.05 -7.42
CA LYS A 140 -11.53 5.15 -8.21
C LYS A 140 -11.33 5.91 -9.51
N LEU A 141 -10.65 7.06 -9.47
CA LEU A 141 -10.37 7.85 -10.67
C LEU A 141 -9.57 7.06 -11.72
N TRP A 142 -8.56 6.32 -11.28
CA TRP A 142 -7.77 5.47 -12.18
C TRP A 142 -8.56 4.25 -12.69
N ALA A 143 -9.41 3.66 -11.85
CA ALA A 143 -10.33 2.60 -12.27
C ALA A 143 -11.30 3.08 -13.35
N GLU A 144 -11.87 4.28 -13.20
CA GLU A 144 -12.75 4.91 -14.20
C GLU A 144 -12.02 5.12 -15.53
N LYS A 145 -10.77 5.63 -15.50
CA LYS A 145 -9.92 5.76 -16.68
C LYS A 145 -9.62 4.41 -17.34
N ALA A 146 -9.43 3.35 -16.56
CA ALA A 146 -9.24 1.98 -17.06
C ALA A 146 -10.53 1.33 -17.58
N ASN A 147 -11.71 1.88 -17.25
CA ASN A 147 -13.02 1.32 -17.59
C ASN A 147 -13.74 2.02 -18.77
N ILE A 148 -13.08 2.94 -19.47
CA ILE A 148 -13.66 3.62 -20.63
C ILE A 148 -13.93 2.66 -21.79
N ARG A 149 -14.90 3.01 -22.65
CA ARG A 149 -15.38 2.18 -23.77
C ARG A 149 -14.28 1.62 -24.67
N GLN A 150 -13.19 2.37 -24.87
CA GLN A 150 -12.08 1.87 -25.69
C GLN A 150 -11.44 0.60 -25.11
N PHE A 151 -11.49 0.37 -23.80
CA PHE A 151 -10.89 -0.80 -23.14
C PHE A 151 -11.87 -1.96 -22.89
N GLN A 152 -13.14 -1.84 -23.30
CA GLN A 152 -14.20 -2.80 -22.96
C GLN A 152 -13.87 -4.28 -23.27
N PHE A 153 -13.14 -4.54 -24.35
CA PHE A 153 -12.74 -5.89 -24.77
C PHE A 153 -11.22 -6.10 -24.75
N LEU A 154 -10.50 -5.20 -24.08
CA LEU A 154 -9.05 -5.29 -23.94
C LEU A 154 -8.74 -5.71 -22.52
N PHE A 155 -8.24 -6.92 -22.31
CA PHE A 155 -7.85 -7.43 -21.00
C PHE A 155 -6.35 -7.73 -20.97
N LEU A 156 -5.69 -7.40 -19.86
CA LEU A 156 -4.30 -7.76 -19.62
C LEU A 156 -4.26 -9.08 -18.82
N GLU A 157 -4.14 -10.21 -19.53
CA GLU A 157 -4.27 -11.55 -18.95
C GLU A 157 -3.25 -11.85 -17.84
N ASP A 158 -2.01 -11.35 -17.98
CA ASP A 158 -0.97 -11.48 -16.95
C ASP A 158 -1.26 -10.68 -15.67
N LEU A 159 -2.26 -9.79 -15.70
CA LEU A 159 -2.62 -8.88 -14.61
C LEU A 159 -4.12 -9.00 -14.27
N GLN A 160 -4.65 -10.22 -14.34
CA GLN A 160 -6.07 -10.51 -14.09
C GLN A 160 -6.54 -9.97 -12.74
N ASP A 161 -5.74 -10.08 -11.68
CA ASP A 161 -6.10 -9.57 -10.34
C ASP A 161 -6.41 -8.06 -10.37
N TRP A 162 -5.70 -7.27 -11.17
CA TRP A 162 -5.95 -5.84 -11.30
C TRP A 162 -7.17 -5.55 -12.17
N GLU A 163 -7.44 -6.38 -13.16
CA GLU A 163 -8.68 -6.30 -13.93
C GLU A 163 -9.90 -6.56 -13.04
N ASP A 164 -9.81 -7.56 -12.16
CA ASP A 164 -10.86 -7.92 -11.20
C ASP A 164 -11.04 -6.83 -10.15
N GLU A 165 -9.96 -6.26 -9.61
CA GLU A 165 -10.04 -5.09 -8.72
C GLU A 165 -10.78 -3.92 -9.38
N ARG A 166 -10.46 -3.62 -10.63
CA ARG A 166 -11.10 -2.55 -11.41
C ARG A 166 -12.59 -2.82 -11.62
N GLU A 167 -12.96 -4.05 -11.96
CA GLU A 167 -14.35 -4.46 -12.12
C GLU A 167 -15.13 -4.34 -10.79
N ARG A 168 -14.52 -4.79 -9.69
CA ARG A 168 -15.13 -4.71 -8.34
C ARG A 168 -15.31 -3.27 -7.86
N ILE A 169 -14.45 -2.35 -8.28
CA ILE A 169 -14.66 -0.91 -8.04
C ILE A 169 -15.85 -0.42 -8.86
N ALA A 170 -15.94 -0.82 -10.14
CA ALA A 170 -16.99 -0.38 -11.05
C ALA A 170 -18.38 -0.89 -10.65
N ASP A 171 -18.50 -2.15 -10.21
CA ASP A 171 -19.76 -2.73 -9.75
C ASP A 171 -20.10 -2.38 -8.27
N GLY A 172 -19.14 -1.79 -7.55
CA GLY A 172 -19.29 -1.35 -6.16
C GLY A 172 -19.14 -2.45 -5.10
N SER A 173 -18.79 -3.68 -5.48
CA SER A 173 -18.48 -4.78 -4.57
C SER A 173 -17.21 -4.51 -3.76
N LEU A 174 -16.26 -3.77 -4.33
CA LEU A 174 -15.16 -3.13 -3.62
C LEU A 174 -15.50 -1.64 -3.40
N ASN A 175 -15.72 -1.27 -2.14
CA ASN A 175 -16.02 0.12 -1.76
C ASN A 175 -15.35 0.47 -0.43
N TYR A 176 -14.11 0.95 -0.49
CA TYR A 176 -13.38 1.35 0.71
C TYR A 176 -13.97 2.60 1.36
N GLU A 177 -14.51 3.56 0.61
CA GLU A 177 -15.17 4.74 1.17
C GLU A 177 -16.28 4.37 2.17
N ARG A 178 -17.12 3.39 1.82
CA ARG A 178 -18.16 2.90 2.72
C ARG A 178 -17.58 2.31 4.01
N ILE A 179 -16.52 1.52 3.89
CA ILE A 179 -15.85 0.87 5.01
C ILE A 179 -15.17 1.91 5.90
N ILE A 180 -14.35 2.79 5.33
CA ILE A 180 -13.59 3.80 6.06
C ILE A 180 -14.53 4.79 6.75
N ASN A 181 -15.57 5.26 6.08
CA ASN A 181 -16.55 6.16 6.70
C ASN A 181 -17.31 5.50 7.85
N ARG A 182 -17.52 4.17 7.81
CA ARG A 182 -18.09 3.44 8.95
C ARG A 182 -17.11 3.44 10.13
N GLU A 183 -15.83 3.15 9.89
CA GLU A 183 -14.82 3.16 10.94
C GLU A 183 -14.62 4.55 11.54
N LEU A 184 -14.57 5.61 10.73
CA LEU A 184 -14.50 6.99 11.20
C LEU A 184 -15.67 7.37 12.11
N ARG A 185 -16.90 6.99 11.75
CA ARG A 185 -18.09 7.23 12.60
C ARG A 185 -18.01 6.48 13.92
N ARG A 186 -17.55 5.23 13.93
CA ARG A 186 -17.37 4.43 15.15
C ARG A 186 -16.29 5.05 16.03
N LEU A 187 -15.13 5.38 15.45
CA LEU A 187 -14.00 6.03 16.12
C LEU A 187 -14.44 7.33 16.80
N SER A 188 -15.20 8.17 16.11
CA SER A 188 -15.73 9.43 16.66
C SER A 188 -16.59 9.19 17.92
N LYS A 189 -17.42 8.15 17.93
CA LYS A 189 -18.24 7.80 19.11
C LYS A 189 -17.37 7.37 20.29
N VAL A 190 -16.39 6.51 20.05
CA VAL A 190 -15.46 6.06 21.10
C VAL A 190 -14.64 7.22 21.66
N ARG A 191 -14.23 8.16 20.81
CA ARG A 191 -13.54 9.37 21.23
C ARG A 191 -14.42 10.24 22.13
N GLU A 192 -15.70 10.40 21.77
CA GLU A 192 -16.68 11.11 22.59
C GLU A 192 -16.92 10.42 23.95
N GLU A 193 -17.02 9.08 23.97
CA GLU A 193 -17.11 8.31 25.21
C GLU A 193 -15.91 8.58 26.14
N PHE A 194 -14.68 8.55 25.60
CA PHE A 194 -13.49 8.91 26.38
C PHE A 194 -13.52 10.35 26.87
N MET A 195 -13.89 11.31 26.02
CA MET A 195 -13.98 12.73 26.39
C MET A 195 -14.96 12.96 27.54
N ASN A 196 -16.06 12.20 27.57
CA ASN A 196 -17.09 12.29 28.59
C ASN A 196 -16.79 11.48 29.86
N MET A 197 -15.74 10.65 29.91
CA MET A 197 -15.34 9.96 31.15
C MET A 197 -14.79 10.95 32.19
N ASP A 198 -15.19 10.74 33.44
CA ASP A 198 -14.79 11.48 34.63
C ASP A 198 -14.55 10.53 35.83
N GLU A 199 -14.09 11.07 36.96
CA GLU A 199 -13.82 10.27 38.17
C GLU A 199 -15.06 9.59 38.77
N LYS A 200 -16.28 9.97 38.34
CA LYS A 200 -17.56 9.42 38.82
C LYS A 200 -18.08 8.28 37.93
N THR A 201 -17.58 8.20 36.71
CA THR A 201 -17.88 7.16 35.71
C THR A 201 -16.77 6.10 35.62
N TYR A 202 -15.70 6.28 36.40
CA TYR A 202 -14.68 5.29 36.76
C TYR A 202 -15.21 4.22 37.74
#